data_AF-A0A1Y2UK96-F1
#
_entry.id   AF-A0A1Y2UK96-F1
#
_cell.length_a   1.000
_cell.length_b   1.000
_cell.length_c   1.000
_cell.angle_alpha   90.00
_cell.angle_beta   90.00
_cell.angle_gamma   90.00
#
_symmetry.space_group_name_H-M   'P 1'
#
loop_
_entity.id
_entity.type
_entity.pdbx_description
1 polymer ?
#
loop_
_entity_poly.entity_id
_entity_poly.type
_entity_poly.pdbx_seq_one_letter_code
_entity_poly.pdbx_strand_id
1 'polypeptide(L)'
;MASKTTHIPRYLLPQYGALWRTATPAKPAPETPASANKPASTPEPVDPSKPLVLEKPERFNPPSHGARLPRSTPKHYGGALSDAELQAQTVKSYPGLPPPENTWSHWFIHSRGFHLFITLGTLSGLAIYTFIANFNAKSPFADLIPPISEFPRHPFQYLGVLIDVMRMHEEHESALTAEKRRQRVEDVAKRNEYRKAHGLEPATGLWG
;
A
#
# COMPACT_ATOMS: atom_id res chain seq x y z
N MET A 1 1.49 -42.22 -57.03
CA MET A 1 1.98 -43.16 -56.00
C MET A 1 1.43 -42.71 -54.66
N ALA A 2 0.63 -43.55 -54.02
CA ALA A 2 -0.34 -43.21 -52.98
C ALA A 2 0.28 -42.98 -51.59
N SER A 3 -0.18 -41.94 -50.88
CA SER A 3 0.09 -41.76 -49.44
C SER A 3 -0.80 -42.69 -48.63
N LYS A 4 -0.19 -43.61 -47.87
CA LYS A 4 -0.89 -44.50 -46.93
C LYS A 4 -1.15 -43.75 -45.63
N THR A 5 -2.40 -43.35 -45.39
CA THR A 5 -2.87 -42.88 -44.08
C THR A 5 -2.87 -44.06 -43.11
N THR A 6 -1.96 -44.06 -42.14
CA THR A 6 -1.95 -45.01 -41.02
C THR A 6 -3.14 -44.76 -40.10
N HIS A 7 -4.16 -45.61 -40.21
CA HIS A 7 -5.36 -45.58 -39.37
C HIS A 7 -5.05 -46.25 -38.02
N ILE A 8 -4.82 -45.47 -36.96
CA ILE A 8 -4.63 -46.00 -35.61
C ILE A 8 -5.98 -46.55 -35.11
N PRO A 9 -6.07 -47.83 -34.69
CA PRO A 9 -7.32 -48.39 -34.22
C PRO A 9 -7.70 -47.84 -32.84
N ARG A 10 -8.99 -47.53 -32.69
CA ARG A 10 -9.59 -46.77 -31.58
C ARG A 10 -9.48 -47.42 -30.19
N TYR A 11 -9.04 -48.68 -30.10
CA TYR A 11 -8.80 -49.38 -28.83
C TYR A 11 -7.41 -49.10 -28.23
N LEU A 12 -6.48 -48.51 -29.01
CA LEU A 12 -5.15 -48.10 -28.53
C LEU A 12 -5.11 -46.68 -27.95
N LEU A 13 -6.15 -45.88 -28.17
CA LEU A 13 -6.29 -44.58 -27.52
C LEU A 13 -6.95 -44.79 -26.16
N PRO A 14 -6.50 -44.09 -25.09
CA PRO A 14 -7.18 -44.10 -23.81
C PRO A 14 -8.59 -43.53 -24.00
N GLN A 15 -9.56 -44.42 -24.12
CA GLN A 15 -10.98 -44.06 -24.11
C GLN A 15 -11.25 -43.55 -22.69
N TYR A 16 -11.32 -42.22 -22.54
CA TYR A 16 -11.86 -41.50 -21.37
C TYR A 16 -11.64 -42.24 -20.05
N GLY A 17 -10.51 -41.97 -19.40
CA GLY A 17 -10.15 -42.59 -18.13
C GLY A 17 -11.33 -42.63 -17.16
N ALA A 18 -11.45 -43.75 -16.44
CA ALA A 18 -12.50 -44.06 -15.46
C ALA A 18 -12.67 -43.02 -14.31
N LEU A 19 -11.93 -41.92 -14.37
CA LEU A 19 -11.90 -40.80 -13.42
C LEU A 19 -13.14 -39.88 -13.54
N TRP A 20 -13.94 -39.99 -14.60
CA TRP A 20 -15.18 -39.22 -14.76
C TRP A 20 -16.46 -40.02 -14.50
N ARG A 21 -16.34 -41.27 -14.03
CA ARG A 21 -17.52 -42.02 -13.57
C ARG A 21 -17.89 -41.45 -12.19
N THR A 22 -18.82 -40.50 -12.20
CA THR A 22 -19.52 -40.05 -11.00
C THR A 22 -20.19 -41.28 -10.36
N ALA A 23 -19.55 -41.82 -9.33
CA ALA A 23 -20.20 -42.78 -8.45
C ALA A 23 -21.33 -42.03 -7.74
N THR A 24 -22.56 -42.21 -8.21
CA THR A 24 -23.75 -41.97 -7.41
C THR A 24 -23.77 -43.04 -6.32
N PRO A 25 -23.65 -42.69 -5.01
CA PRO A 25 -23.95 -43.67 -3.99
C PRO A 25 -25.46 -43.86 -3.93
N ALA A 26 -25.94 -44.95 -4.53
CA ALA A 26 -27.24 -45.51 -4.19
C ALA A 26 -27.19 -45.98 -2.72
N LYS A 27 -28.12 -45.42 -1.95
CA LYS A 27 -28.42 -45.68 -0.54
C LYS A 27 -28.51 -47.18 -0.21
N PRO A 28 -27.84 -47.64 0.87
CA PRO A 28 -28.40 -48.68 1.73
C PRO A 28 -28.98 -48.01 2.98
N ALA A 29 -30.20 -48.43 3.36
CA ALA A 29 -30.81 -48.08 4.63
C ALA A 29 -29.99 -48.66 5.80
N PRO A 30 -29.87 -47.95 6.92
CA PRO A 30 -29.58 -48.59 8.20
C PRO A 30 -30.84 -48.60 9.06
N GLU A 31 -31.16 -49.80 9.52
CA GLU A 31 -32.00 -50.09 10.67
C GLU A 31 -31.45 -49.33 11.89
N THR A 32 -32.34 -48.66 12.63
CA THR A 32 -32.10 -48.22 14.00
C THR A 32 -31.80 -49.45 14.87
N PRO A 33 -30.84 -49.38 15.80
CA PRO A 33 -31.19 -48.85 17.12
C PRO A 33 -30.09 -48.08 17.85
N ALA A 34 -30.52 -47.49 18.97
CA ALA A 34 -29.75 -47.00 20.10
C ALA A 34 -29.16 -45.58 20.01
N SER A 35 -29.98 -44.67 20.52
CA SER A 35 -29.61 -43.43 21.20
C SER A 35 -28.27 -43.55 21.95
N ALA A 36 -27.29 -42.77 21.50
CA ALA A 36 -26.11 -42.44 22.29
C ALA A 36 -26.09 -40.92 22.47
N ASN A 37 -26.82 -40.45 23.49
CA ASN A 37 -26.62 -39.12 24.05
C ASN A 37 -25.13 -38.96 24.39
N LYS A 38 -24.45 -38.03 23.71
CA LYS A 38 -23.15 -37.52 24.16
C LYS A 38 -23.27 -36.05 24.57
N PRO A 39 -22.54 -35.67 25.62
CA PRO A 39 -22.97 -34.67 26.57
C PRO A 39 -22.79 -33.24 26.07
N ALA A 40 -23.61 -32.36 26.65
CA ALA A 40 -23.45 -30.92 26.61
C ALA A 40 -22.00 -30.52 26.92
N SER A 41 -21.48 -29.58 26.14
CA SER A 41 -20.25 -28.85 26.42
C SER A 41 -20.32 -28.25 27.83
N THR A 42 -19.32 -28.58 28.65
CA THR A 42 -19.07 -27.93 29.92
C THR A 42 -18.86 -26.42 29.68
N PRO A 43 -19.57 -25.52 30.37
CA PRO A 43 -19.28 -24.09 30.26
C PRO A 43 -17.91 -23.80 30.87
N GLU A 44 -17.07 -23.04 30.16
CA GLU A 44 -15.81 -22.52 30.70
C GLU A 44 -16.08 -21.56 31.87
N PRO A 45 -15.17 -21.48 32.87
CA PRO A 45 -15.33 -20.60 34.01
C PRO A 45 -15.31 -19.13 33.58
N VAL A 46 -16.36 -18.39 33.94
CA VAL A 46 -16.56 -16.99 33.54
C VAL A 46 -15.73 -16.07 34.45
N ASP A 47 -14.79 -15.32 33.87
CA ASP A 47 -14.05 -14.25 34.58
C ASP A 47 -15.03 -13.14 35.01
N PRO A 48 -15.05 -12.74 36.31
CA PRO A 48 -16.02 -11.78 36.84
C PRO A 48 -15.80 -10.32 36.38
N SER A 49 -14.76 -10.06 35.58
CA SER A 49 -14.37 -8.72 35.13
C SER A 49 -14.95 -8.31 33.77
N LYS A 50 -15.65 -9.21 33.07
CA LYS A 50 -16.28 -8.92 31.77
C LYS A 50 -17.79 -8.72 31.95
N PRO A 51 -18.39 -7.68 31.35
CA PRO A 51 -19.84 -7.49 31.44
C PRO A 51 -20.55 -8.71 30.83
N LEU A 52 -21.53 -9.28 31.56
CA LEU A 52 -22.39 -10.35 31.07
C LEU A 52 -23.19 -9.85 29.86
N VAL A 53 -22.64 -10.03 28.67
CA VAL A 53 -23.34 -9.81 27.40
C VAL A 53 -23.93 -11.15 27.00
N LEU A 54 -25.26 -11.16 26.80
CA LEU A 54 -25.98 -12.33 26.31
C LEU A 54 -25.35 -12.80 24.99
N GLU A 55 -24.77 -14.00 25.00
CA GLU A 55 -24.19 -14.58 23.80
C GLU A 55 -25.27 -14.68 22.73
N LYS A 56 -24.97 -14.18 21.53
CA LYS A 56 -25.93 -14.23 20.42
C LYS A 56 -26.24 -15.71 20.14
N PRO A 57 -27.52 -16.06 19.93
CA PRO A 57 -27.89 -17.45 19.65
C PRO A 57 -27.16 -17.93 18.39
N GLU A 58 -26.71 -19.18 18.42
CA GLU A 58 -26.06 -19.80 17.28
C GLU A 58 -26.95 -19.67 16.04
N ARG A 59 -26.37 -19.15 14.95
CA ARG A 59 -27.09 -18.95 13.71
C ARG A 59 -27.53 -20.32 13.19
N PHE A 60 -28.84 -20.55 13.14
CA PHE A 60 -29.42 -21.79 12.63
C PHE A 60 -28.92 -22.06 11.20
N ASN A 61 -28.08 -23.07 11.06
CA ASN A 61 -27.59 -23.54 9.78
C ASN A 61 -28.36 -24.82 9.43
N PRO A 62 -29.22 -24.79 8.39
CA PRO A 62 -29.94 -25.99 7.99
C PRO A 62 -28.94 -27.08 7.58
N PRO A 63 -29.30 -28.37 7.71
CA PRO A 63 -28.39 -29.49 7.43
C PRO A 63 -27.85 -29.53 5.99
N SER A 64 -28.45 -28.77 5.06
CA SER A 64 -27.96 -28.59 3.69
C SER A 64 -26.82 -27.56 3.54
N HIS A 65 -26.57 -26.73 4.55
CA HIS A 65 -25.52 -25.69 4.54
C HIS A 65 -24.64 -25.83 5.79
N GLY A 66 -23.83 -26.89 5.84
CA GLY A 66 -22.81 -27.07 6.86
C GLY A 66 -21.78 -25.94 6.85
N ALA A 67 -21.24 -25.60 8.02
CA ALA A 67 -20.16 -24.63 8.16
C ALA A 67 -19.01 -24.99 7.20
N ARG A 68 -18.48 -24.00 6.48
CA ARG A 68 -17.43 -24.20 5.48
C ARG A 68 -16.30 -25.05 6.05
N LEU A 69 -15.94 -26.14 5.37
CA LEU A 69 -14.79 -26.96 5.77
C LEU A 69 -13.52 -26.09 5.82
N PRO A 70 -12.63 -26.33 6.79
CA PRO A 70 -11.33 -25.65 6.83
C PRO A 70 -10.61 -25.93 5.51
N ARG A 71 -10.03 -24.87 4.93
CA ARG A 71 -9.32 -24.94 3.66
C ARG A 71 -8.14 -25.89 3.83
N SER A 72 -8.23 -27.09 3.25
CA SER A 72 -7.13 -28.06 3.36
C SER A 72 -5.92 -27.51 2.66
N THR A 73 -4.76 -27.59 3.30
CA THR A 73 -3.48 -27.27 2.67
C THR A 73 -3.31 -28.13 1.41
N PRO A 74 -2.72 -27.59 0.33
CA PRO A 74 -2.52 -28.33 -0.90
C PRO A 74 -1.74 -29.62 -0.61
N LYS A 75 -2.35 -30.77 -0.87
CA LYS A 75 -1.69 -32.07 -0.68
C LYS A 75 -0.71 -32.26 -1.83
N HIS A 76 0.58 -32.08 -1.56
CA HIS A 76 1.62 -32.48 -2.49
C HIS A 76 1.65 -34.02 -2.53
N TYR A 77 1.61 -34.61 -3.73
CA TYR A 77 1.85 -36.04 -3.89
C TYR A 77 3.33 -36.29 -3.53
N GLY A 78 3.58 -36.90 -2.37
CA GLY A 78 4.92 -37.07 -1.80
C GLY A 78 4.98 -37.14 -0.27
N GLY A 79 3.92 -36.72 0.43
CA GLY A 79 3.93 -36.65 1.90
C GLY A 79 4.47 -35.31 2.41
N ALA A 80 4.68 -35.19 3.72
CA ALA A 80 5.28 -34.00 4.32
C ALA A 80 6.78 -33.99 4.05
N LEU A 81 7.32 -32.88 3.53
CA LEU A 81 8.75 -32.70 3.33
C LEU A 81 9.47 -32.73 4.68
N SER A 82 10.59 -33.41 4.74
CA SER A 82 11.48 -33.33 5.89
C SER A 82 12.14 -31.95 5.98
N ASP A 83 12.53 -31.53 7.18
CA ASP A 83 13.17 -30.21 7.37
C ASP A 83 14.45 -30.06 6.52
N ALA A 84 15.18 -31.16 6.32
CA ALA A 84 16.37 -31.20 5.47
C ALA A 84 16.03 -30.96 3.98
N GLU A 85 14.91 -31.50 3.48
CA GLU A 85 14.46 -31.31 2.10
C GLU A 85 13.96 -29.88 1.86
N LEU A 86 13.30 -29.27 2.86
CA LEU A 86 12.91 -27.86 2.81
C LEU A 86 14.12 -26.94 2.69
N GLN A 87 15.18 -27.21 3.46
CA GLN A 87 16.44 -26.47 3.34
C GLN A 87 17.14 -26.72 2.00
N ALA A 88 17.09 -27.94 1.45
CA ALA A 88 17.63 -28.22 0.13
C ALA A 88 16.86 -27.48 -0.98
N GLN A 89 15.55 -27.28 -0.80
CA GLN A 89 14.70 -26.56 -1.76
C GLN A 89 14.99 -25.06 -1.80
N THR A 90 15.32 -24.42 -0.67
CA THR A 90 15.63 -22.98 -0.61
C THR A 90 16.95 -22.64 -1.30
N VAL A 91 17.94 -23.55 -1.25
CA VAL A 91 19.27 -23.34 -1.87
C VAL A 91 19.26 -23.64 -3.36
N LYS A 92 18.25 -24.36 -3.87
CA LYS A 92 18.22 -24.82 -5.27
C LYS A 92 17.81 -23.69 -6.21
N SER A 93 18.78 -23.17 -6.95
CA SER A 93 18.58 -22.15 -7.98
C SER A 93 18.30 -22.76 -9.35
N TYR A 94 17.29 -22.24 -10.06
CA TYR A 94 16.95 -22.62 -11.43
C TYR A 94 16.93 -21.39 -12.34
N PRO A 95 17.18 -21.54 -13.66
CA PRO A 95 17.10 -20.43 -14.60
C PRO A 95 15.72 -19.75 -14.56
N GLY A 96 15.70 -18.42 -14.45
CA GLY A 96 14.46 -17.61 -14.44
C GLY A 96 13.79 -17.44 -13.06
N LEU A 97 14.32 -18.05 -12.00
CA LEU A 97 13.89 -17.76 -10.64
C LEU A 97 14.55 -16.47 -10.11
N PRO A 98 13.93 -15.80 -9.11
CA PRO A 98 14.59 -14.70 -8.42
C PRO A 98 15.92 -15.17 -7.81
N PRO A 99 16.90 -14.27 -7.68
CA PRO A 99 18.19 -14.61 -7.14
C PRO A 99 18.06 -15.14 -5.70
N PRO A 100 18.87 -16.14 -5.29
CA PRO A 100 18.76 -16.74 -3.97
C PRO A 100 19.15 -15.78 -2.86
N GLU A 101 18.67 -16.02 -1.63
CA GLU A 101 18.71 -15.05 -0.52
C GLU A 101 20.11 -14.58 -0.13
N ASN A 102 21.11 -15.42 -0.34
CA ASN A 102 22.52 -15.16 -0.05
C ASN A 102 23.26 -14.40 -1.16
N THR A 103 22.54 -13.77 -2.10
CA THR A 103 23.15 -13.00 -3.19
C THR A 103 22.90 -11.51 -3.03
N TRP A 104 23.84 -10.71 -3.55
CA TRP A 104 23.74 -9.26 -3.54
C TRP A 104 22.50 -8.75 -4.30
N SER A 105 22.14 -9.40 -5.41
CA SER A 105 20.95 -9.04 -6.20
C SER A 105 19.66 -9.27 -5.41
N HIS A 106 19.56 -10.37 -4.65
CA HIS A 106 18.43 -10.59 -3.77
C HIS A 106 18.33 -9.51 -2.68
N TRP A 107 19.46 -9.18 -2.04
CA TRP A 107 19.53 -8.09 -1.05
C TRP A 107 19.10 -6.75 -1.65
N PHE A 108 19.62 -6.39 -2.81
CA PHE A 108 19.30 -5.13 -3.49
C PHE A 108 17.79 -5.05 -3.77
N ILE A 109 17.20 -6.09 -4.36
CA ILE A 109 15.78 -6.12 -4.76
C ILE A 109 14.83 -6.10 -3.55
N HIS A 110 15.18 -6.78 -2.45
CA HIS A 110 14.27 -6.94 -1.30
C HIS A 110 14.52 -5.95 -0.15
N SER A 111 15.60 -5.16 -0.21
CA SER A 111 15.93 -4.19 0.85
C SER A 111 15.04 -2.94 0.77
N ARG A 112 13.98 -2.92 1.59
CA ARG A 112 13.04 -1.77 1.68
C ARG A 112 13.74 -0.47 2.08
N GLY A 113 14.68 -0.54 3.02
CA GLY A 113 15.40 0.63 3.51
C GLY A 113 16.28 1.29 2.45
N PHE A 114 16.94 0.47 1.62
CA PHE A 114 17.78 0.97 0.53
C PHE A 114 16.95 1.65 -0.56
N HIS A 115 15.84 1.03 -0.98
CA HIS A 115 14.92 1.64 -1.94
C HIS A 115 14.33 2.94 -1.39
N LEU A 116 13.94 2.96 -0.11
CA LEU A 116 13.43 4.17 0.53
C LEU A 116 14.50 5.27 0.58
N PHE A 117 15.76 4.92 0.85
CA PHE A 117 16.86 5.89 0.82
C PHE A 117 17.09 6.47 -0.58
N ILE A 118 17.07 5.64 -1.63
CA ILE A 118 17.20 6.12 -3.01
C ILE A 118 16.01 7.00 -3.39
N THR A 119 14.78 6.55 -3.19
CA THR A 119 13.59 7.30 -3.62
C THR A 119 13.46 8.60 -2.86
N LEU A 120 13.57 8.55 -1.52
CA LEU A 120 13.51 9.73 -0.68
C LEU A 120 14.71 10.66 -0.94
N GLY A 121 15.93 10.12 -1.04
CA GLY A 121 17.13 10.89 -1.35
C GLY A 121 17.06 11.59 -2.69
N THR A 122 16.52 10.93 -3.72
CA THR A 122 16.33 11.52 -5.05
C THR A 122 15.31 12.65 -5.00
N LEU A 123 14.15 12.43 -4.36
CA LEU A 123 13.10 13.44 -4.24
C LEU A 123 13.56 14.64 -3.40
N SER A 124 14.21 14.38 -2.26
CA SER A 124 14.77 15.44 -1.40
C SER A 124 15.87 16.22 -2.12
N GLY A 125 16.78 15.54 -2.84
CA GLY A 125 17.82 16.21 -3.62
C GLY A 125 17.25 17.12 -4.71
N LEU A 126 16.23 16.65 -5.45
CA LEU A 126 15.56 17.47 -6.46
C LEU A 126 14.77 18.64 -5.86
N ALA A 127 14.15 18.45 -4.70
CA ALA A 127 13.47 19.51 -3.97
C ALA A 127 14.47 20.59 -3.50
N ILE A 128 15.61 20.21 -2.91
CA ILE A 128 16.66 21.14 -2.50
C ILE A 128 17.24 21.87 -3.72
N TYR A 129 17.52 21.16 -4.81
CA TYR A 129 18.04 21.76 -6.04
C TYR A 129 17.08 22.79 -6.63
N THR A 130 15.81 22.43 -6.78
CA THR A 130 14.79 23.35 -7.34
C THR A 130 14.54 24.54 -6.41
N PHE A 131 14.61 24.34 -5.10
CA PHE A 131 14.56 25.43 -4.11
C PHE A 131 15.73 26.41 -4.31
N ILE A 132 16.98 25.92 -4.37
CA ILE A 132 18.17 26.76 -4.57
C ILE A 132 18.11 27.47 -5.93
N ALA A 133 17.72 26.77 -7.00
CA ALA A 133 17.60 27.36 -8.33
C ALA A 133 16.54 28.47 -8.38
N ASN A 134 15.39 28.26 -7.73
CA ASN A 134 14.32 29.26 -7.65
C ASN A 134 14.74 30.46 -6.78
N PHE A 135 15.43 30.20 -5.66
CA PHE A 135 15.98 31.24 -4.80
C PHE A 135 16.98 32.12 -5.58
N ASN A 136 17.94 31.51 -6.28
CA ASN A 136 18.92 32.25 -7.07
C ASN A 136 18.29 33.04 -8.23
N ALA A 137 17.16 32.57 -8.78
CA ALA A 137 16.50 33.24 -9.90
C ALA A 137 15.59 34.41 -9.47
N LYS A 138 15.01 34.37 -8.26
CA LYS A 138 14.00 35.35 -7.82
C LYS A 138 14.41 36.19 -6.62
N SER A 139 15.29 35.68 -5.76
CA SER A 139 15.67 36.37 -4.54
C SER A 139 16.69 37.47 -4.85
N PRO A 140 16.45 38.72 -4.41
CA PRO A 140 17.43 39.79 -4.55
C PRO A 140 18.64 39.62 -3.61
N PHE A 141 18.59 38.64 -2.70
CA PHE A 141 19.63 38.39 -1.68
C PHE A 141 20.53 37.20 -2.02
N ALA A 142 20.46 36.67 -3.25
CA ALA A 142 21.25 35.51 -3.67
C ALA A 142 22.76 35.74 -3.52
N ASP A 143 23.24 36.94 -3.83
CA ASP A 143 24.65 37.31 -3.77
C ASP A 143 25.19 37.43 -2.34
N LEU A 144 24.31 37.47 -1.32
CA LEU A 144 24.71 37.53 0.08
C LEU A 144 25.11 36.16 0.65
N ILE A 145 24.87 35.07 -0.09
CA ILE A 145 25.22 33.73 0.37
C ILE A 145 26.74 33.53 0.23
N PRO A 146 27.45 33.18 1.32
CA PRO A 146 28.88 32.91 1.26
C PRO A 146 29.19 31.72 0.33
N PRO A 147 30.39 31.70 -0.27
CA PRO A 147 30.77 30.61 -1.16
C PRO A 147 30.76 29.27 -0.43
N ILE A 148 30.34 28.20 -1.12
CA ILE A 148 30.24 26.84 -0.56
C ILE A 148 31.59 26.34 0.00
N SER A 149 32.70 26.90 -0.47
CA SER A 149 34.06 26.60 0.02
C SER A 149 34.31 27.03 1.48
N GLU A 150 33.47 27.90 2.05
CA GLU A 150 33.58 28.35 3.43
C GLU A 150 32.87 27.41 4.42
N PHE A 151 31.89 26.63 3.94
CA PHE A 151 31.14 25.66 4.73
C PHE A 151 32.00 24.68 5.55
N PRO A 152 33.05 24.02 4.99
CA PRO A 152 33.87 23.10 5.78
C PRO A 152 34.78 23.78 6.81
N ARG A 153 35.07 25.08 6.66
CA ARG A 153 35.90 25.82 7.63
C ARG A 153 35.07 26.39 8.78
N HIS A 154 33.91 26.97 8.47
CA HIS A 154 33.05 27.65 9.43
C HIS A 154 31.59 27.23 9.28
N PRO A 155 31.23 25.97 9.61
CA PRO A 155 29.89 25.42 9.33
C PRO A 155 28.78 26.17 10.07
N PHE A 156 29.01 26.54 11.33
CA PHE A 156 27.99 27.24 12.13
C PHE A 156 27.78 28.68 11.69
N GLN A 157 28.83 29.38 11.27
CA GLN A 157 28.71 30.75 10.75
C GLN A 157 28.00 30.74 9.39
N TYR A 158 28.37 29.81 8.51
CA TYR A 158 27.71 29.63 7.23
C TYR A 158 26.20 29.41 7.40
N LEU A 159 25.80 28.50 8.31
CA LEU A 159 24.39 28.25 8.61
C LEU A 159 23.68 29.48 9.19
N GLY A 160 24.35 30.23 10.08
CA GLY A 160 23.81 31.48 10.62
C GLY A 160 23.50 32.50 9.51
N VAL A 161 24.47 32.76 8.63
CA VAL A 161 24.30 33.67 7.48
C VAL A 161 23.20 33.18 6.55
N LEU A 162 23.12 31.87 6.30
CA LEU A 162 22.07 31.30 5.46
C LEU A 162 20.68 31.51 6.07
N ILE A 163 20.52 31.32 7.38
CA ILE A 163 19.26 31.58 8.09
C ILE A 163 18.91 33.07 8.03
N ASP A 164 19.88 33.96 8.24
CA ASP A 164 19.67 35.40 8.17
C ASP A 164 19.21 35.84 6.77
N VAL A 165 19.86 35.34 5.71
CA VAL A 165 19.46 35.61 4.31
C VAL A 165 18.07 35.06 4.01
N MET A 166 17.75 33.86 4.49
CA MET A 166 16.41 33.28 4.35
C MET A 166 15.35 34.13 5.04
N ARG A 167 15.63 34.63 6.24
CA ARG A 167 14.76 35.55 6.95
C ARG A 167 14.55 36.85 6.18
N MET A 168 15.61 37.45 5.63
CA MET A 168 15.51 38.66 4.79
C MET A 168 14.64 38.42 3.54
N HIS A 169 14.77 37.25 2.91
CA HIS A 169 13.94 36.85 1.78
C HIS A 169 12.46 36.73 2.17
N GLU A 170 12.16 36.10 3.30
CA GLU A 170 10.79 36.00 3.81
C GLU A 170 10.20 37.37 4.17
N GLU A 171 10.97 38.23 4.83
CA GLU A 171 10.55 39.60 5.16
C GLU A 171 10.23 40.38 3.88
N HIS A 172 11.05 40.26 2.82
CA HIS A 172 10.80 40.90 1.53
C HIS A 172 9.55 40.36 0.83
N GLU A 173 9.37 39.05 0.73
CA GLU A 173 8.18 38.43 0.14
C GLU A 173 6.90 38.78 0.92
N SER A 174 7.02 38.89 2.24
CA SER A 174 5.92 39.30 3.11
C SER A 174 5.51 40.76 2.84
N ALA A 175 6.49 41.65 2.67
CA ALA A 175 6.26 43.06 2.36
C ALA A 175 5.60 43.22 0.98
N LEU A 176 6.13 42.55 -0.05
CA LEU A 176 5.54 42.55 -1.40
C LEU A 176 4.11 42.00 -1.39
N THR A 177 3.86 40.94 -0.60
CA THR A 177 2.53 40.36 -0.48
C THR A 177 1.57 41.30 0.25
N ALA A 178 2.03 41.99 1.30
CA ALA A 178 1.26 42.99 2.01
C ALA A 178 0.91 44.19 1.11
N GLU A 179 1.86 44.66 0.29
CA GLU A 179 1.63 45.71 -0.69
C GLU A 179 0.59 45.29 -1.75
N LYS A 180 0.74 44.08 -2.32
CA LYS A 180 -0.24 43.53 -3.27
C LYS A 180 -1.64 43.42 -2.65
N ARG A 181 -1.73 43.01 -1.38
CA ARG A 181 -3.01 42.96 -0.65
C ARG A 181 -3.58 44.35 -0.42
N ARG A 182 -2.75 45.33 -0.05
CA ARG A 182 -3.15 46.73 0.13
C ARG A 182 -3.69 47.33 -1.16
N GLN A 183 -3.00 47.14 -2.28
CA GLN A 183 -3.46 47.60 -3.60
C GLN A 183 -4.83 47.02 -3.96
N ARG A 184 -5.07 45.73 -3.69
CA ARG A 184 -6.39 45.10 -3.92
C ARG A 184 -7.50 45.72 -3.06
N VAL A 185 -7.21 46.03 -1.80
CA VAL A 185 -8.18 46.68 -0.90
C VAL A 185 -8.46 48.11 -1.36
N GLU A 186 -7.43 48.86 -1.73
CA GLU A 186 -7.55 50.22 -2.29
C GLU A 186 -8.39 50.23 -3.58
N ASP A 187 -8.17 49.26 -4.47
CA ASP A 187 -8.98 49.07 -5.68
C ASP A 187 -10.46 48.79 -5.37
N VAL A 188 -10.73 47.95 -4.36
CA VAL A 188 -12.11 47.67 -3.93
C VAL A 188 -12.75 48.91 -3.31
N ALA A 189 -12.01 49.65 -2.47
CA ALA A 189 -12.48 50.89 -1.88
C ALA A 189 -12.82 51.93 -2.95
N LYS A 190 -11.94 52.15 -3.93
CA LYS A 190 -12.19 53.04 -5.07
C LYS A 190 -13.42 52.64 -5.87
N ARG A 191 -13.62 51.34 -6.12
CA ARG A 191 -14.83 50.81 -6.78
C ARG A 191 -16.08 51.08 -5.95
N ASN A 192 -16.01 50.92 -4.63
CA ASN A 192 -17.12 51.21 -3.73
C ASN A 192 -17.47 52.70 -3.71
N GLU A 193 -16.46 53.58 -3.64
CA GLU A 193 -16.64 55.04 -3.72
C GLU A 193 -17.24 55.47 -5.05
N TYR A 194 -16.76 54.92 -6.17
CA TYR A 194 -17.33 55.17 -7.49
C TYR A 194 -18.81 54.80 -7.55
N ARG A 195 -19.20 53.62 -7.03
CA ARG A 195 -20.61 53.19 -6.98
C ARG A 195 -21.46 54.13 -6.12
N LYS A 196 -20.98 54.50 -4.94
CA LYS A 196 -21.66 55.43 -4.03
C LYS A 196 -21.89 56.79 -4.69
N ALA A 197 -20.90 57.32 -5.41
CA ALA A 197 -21.01 58.60 -6.11
C ALA A 197 -22.03 58.56 -7.27
N HIS A 198 -22.22 57.39 -7.89
CA HIS A 198 -23.18 57.18 -8.98
C HIS A 198 -24.54 56.65 -8.51
N GLY A 199 -24.81 56.64 -7.19
CA GLY A 199 -26.09 56.20 -6.62
C GLY A 199 -26.38 54.70 -6.77
N LEU A 200 -25.37 53.89 -7.10
CA LEU A 200 -25.47 52.43 -7.13
C LEU A 200 -25.26 51.91 -5.69
N GLU A 201 -26.22 51.14 -5.17
CA GLU A 201 -26.11 50.55 -3.83
C GLU A 201 -24.79 49.77 -3.68
N PRO A 202 -24.15 49.76 -2.50
CA PRO A 202 -22.99 48.93 -2.26
C PRO A 202 -23.41 47.47 -2.48
N ALA A 203 -22.58 46.69 -3.18
CA ALA A 203 -22.81 45.26 -3.35
C ALA A 203 -22.73 44.57 -1.99
N THR A 204 -23.85 44.49 -1.28
CA THR A 204 -24.11 43.54 -0.22
C THR A 204 -23.98 42.17 -0.86
N GLY A 205 -22.82 41.54 -0.62
CA GLY A 205 -22.53 40.23 -1.16
C GLY A 205 -23.62 39.24 -0.76
N LEU A 206 -24.08 38.45 -1.72
CA LEU A 206 -25.06 37.35 -1.55
C LEU A 206 -24.56 36.22 -0.61
N TRP A 207 -23.36 36.37 -0.05
CA TRP A 207 -22.75 35.48 0.91
C TRP A 207 -21.98 36.36 1.89
N GLY A 208 -22.57 36.60 3.05
CA GLY A 208 -21.88 37.18 4.21
C GLY A 208 -20.85 36.20 4.76
#